data_AF-A0A9E4JJ86-F1
#
_entry.id   AF-A0A9E4JJ86-F1
#
_cell.length_a   1.000
_cell.length_b   1.000
_cell.length_c   1.000
_cell.angle_alpha   90.00
_cell.angle_beta   90.00
_cell.angle_gamma   90.00
#
_symmetry.space_group_name_H-M   'P 1'
#
loop_
_entity.id
_entity.type
_entity.pdbx_description
1 polymer ?
#
loop_
_entity_poly.entity_id
_entity_poly.type
_entity_poly.pdbx_seq_one_letter_code
_entity_poly.pdbx_strand_id
1 'polypeptide(L)'
;MWRGVLGLSLCLSAACIVPVAPEFEPPEPNLSPYVVSASPPIGGLVGDQDLEVVLADPNPGDTLSLRWVFNYPPFSASASRVFVGELLPPPEGGGQVRARVARIRPTCFRDLVPGLARHRAMLVVSDRGFAEPTSSEFPFDAVPVDAHVLRVTWVVEKDCR
;
A
#
# COMPACT_ATOMS: atom_id res chain seq x y z
N MET A 1 74.45 54.12 11.87
CA MET A 1 73.72 53.05 12.57
C MET A 1 72.43 53.65 13.11
N TRP A 2 71.26 53.26 12.60
CA TRP A 2 69.95 53.29 13.27
C TRP A 2 69.01 52.41 12.42
N ARG A 3 68.31 51.48 13.08
CA ARG A 3 67.59 50.35 12.47
C ARG A 3 66.16 50.77 12.15
N GLY A 4 65.74 50.58 10.89
CA GLY A 4 64.33 50.64 10.50
C GLY A 4 63.58 49.41 10.98
N VAL A 5 62.48 49.62 11.70
CA VAL A 5 61.53 48.56 12.06
C VAL A 5 60.43 48.56 11.00
N LEU A 6 60.47 47.58 10.10
CA LEU A 6 59.36 47.28 9.19
C LEU A 6 58.29 46.51 9.99
N GLY A 7 57.18 47.18 10.30
CA GLY A 7 56.00 46.54 10.86
C GLY A 7 55.26 45.77 9.76
N LEU A 8 55.33 44.44 9.80
CA LEU A 8 54.63 43.54 8.91
C LEU A 8 53.14 43.46 9.34
N SER A 9 52.26 44.11 8.59
CA SER A 9 50.81 44.07 8.82
C SER A 9 50.24 42.74 8.33
N LEU A 10 49.88 41.84 9.24
CA LEU A 10 49.15 40.60 8.94
C LEU A 10 47.69 40.96 8.60
N CYS A 11 47.34 40.96 7.32
CA CYS A 11 45.95 40.86 6.88
C CYS A 11 45.42 39.46 7.17
N LEU A 12 44.72 39.31 8.30
CA LEU A 12 43.85 38.16 8.57
C LEU A 12 42.63 38.26 7.64
N SER A 13 42.73 37.67 6.45
CA SER A 13 41.57 37.43 5.60
C SER A 13 40.67 36.41 6.29
N ALA A 14 39.64 36.91 6.98
CA ALA A 14 38.56 36.11 7.53
C ALA A 14 37.79 35.45 6.37
N ALA A 15 38.15 34.20 6.06
CA ALA A 15 37.39 33.37 5.15
C ALA A 15 36.14 32.86 5.88
N CYS A 16 35.00 33.49 5.65
CA CYS A 16 33.70 32.95 6.06
C CYS A 16 33.42 31.68 5.23
N ILE A 17 33.63 30.51 5.83
CA ILE A 17 33.11 29.26 5.31
C ILE A 17 31.59 29.30 5.55
N VAL A 18 30.82 29.55 4.50
CA VAL A 18 29.37 29.37 4.53
C VAL A 18 29.11 27.87 4.36
N PRO A 19 28.57 27.15 5.36
CA PRO A 19 28.13 25.79 5.14
C PRO A 19 26.98 25.84 4.14
N VAL A 20 27.24 25.36 2.92
CA VAL A 20 26.17 25.09 1.95
C VAL A 20 25.39 23.91 2.52
N ALA A 21 24.18 24.17 3.01
CA ALA A 21 23.28 23.10 3.41
C ALA A 21 23.03 22.21 2.19
N PRO A 22 22.95 20.87 2.35
CA PRO A 22 22.60 20.00 1.25
C PRO A 22 21.26 20.46 0.67
N GLU A 23 21.18 20.55 -0.66
CA GLU A 23 19.89 20.69 -1.32
C GLU A 23 19.10 19.42 -1.03
N PHE A 24 18.03 19.56 -0.25
CA PHE A 24 17.08 18.48 -0.05
C PHE A 24 16.27 18.37 -1.33
N GLU A 25 16.43 17.26 -2.04
CA GLU A 25 15.49 16.92 -3.10
C GLU A 25 14.08 16.84 -2.50
N PRO A 26 13.06 17.39 -3.18
CA PRO A 26 11.69 17.23 -2.73
C PRO A 26 11.37 15.73 -2.64
N PRO A 27 10.59 15.31 -1.63
CA PRO A 27 10.20 13.91 -1.51
C PRO A 27 9.49 13.46 -2.79
N GLU A 28 9.75 12.22 -3.21
CA GLU A 28 9.06 11.63 -4.34
C GLU A 28 7.54 11.69 -4.13
N PRO A 29 6.73 12.03 -5.16
CA PRO A 29 5.29 12.00 -5.04
C PRO A 29 4.79 10.59 -4.69
N ASN A 30 3.84 10.52 -3.76
CA ASN A 30 3.12 9.28 -3.47
C ASN A 30 2.08 9.00 -4.56
N LEU A 31 2.23 7.92 -5.30
CA LEU A 31 1.39 7.54 -6.44
C LEU A 31 0.54 6.31 -6.10
N SER A 32 -0.63 6.19 -6.73
CA SER A 32 -1.54 5.10 -6.42
C SER A 32 -1.07 3.77 -7.04
N PRO A 33 -1.23 2.64 -6.32
CA PRO A 33 -1.04 1.32 -6.88
C PRO A 33 -2.13 0.99 -7.91
N TYR A 34 -1.83 0.07 -8.82
CA TYR A 34 -2.73 -0.31 -9.91
C TYR A 34 -2.74 -1.82 -10.19
N VAL A 35 -3.81 -2.28 -10.84
CA VAL A 35 -3.92 -3.66 -11.32
C VAL A 35 -3.24 -3.79 -12.68
N VAL A 36 -2.30 -4.73 -12.78
CA VAL A 36 -1.69 -5.14 -14.06
C VAL A 36 -2.60 -6.15 -14.76
N SER A 37 -3.07 -7.15 -14.02
CA SER A 37 -4.01 -8.16 -14.52
C SER A 37 -4.76 -8.82 -13.38
N ALA A 38 -5.90 -9.45 -13.68
CA ALA A 38 -6.65 -10.24 -12.72
C ALA A 38 -7.24 -11.49 -13.38
N SER A 39 -7.27 -12.58 -12.63
CA SER A 39 -7.89 -13.83 -13.04
C SER A 39 -8.72 -14.36 -11.86
N PRO A 40 -10.05 -14.44 -11.95
CA PRO A 40 -10.91 -14.08 -13.09
C PRO A 40 -11.05 -12.56 -13.32
N PRO A 41 -11.63 -12.12 -14.46
CA PRO A 41 -11.87 -10.70 -14.72
C PRO A 41 -12.65 -10.01 -13.61
N ILE A 42 -12.24 -8.77 -13.29
CA ILE A 42 -12.81 -7.95 -12.23
C ILE A 42 -14.28 -7.64 -12.54
N GLY A 43 -15.11 -7.67 -11.50
CA GLY A 43 -16.54 -7.33 -11.56
C GLY A 43 -17.44 -8.48 -12.01
N GLY A 44 -16.87 -9.63 -12.37
CA GLY A 44 -17.61 -10.80 -12.83
C GLY A 44 -18.26 -11.62 -11.73
N LEU A 45 -19.24 -12.43 -12.14
CA LEU A 45 -19.69 -13.60 -11.38
C LEU A 45 -18.70 -14.73 -11.61
N VAL A 46 -18.21 -15.34 -10.54
CA VAL A 46 -17.12 -16.31 -10.57
C VAL A 46 -17.52 -17.53 -9.77
N GLY A 47 -17.18 -18.73 -10.24
CA GLY A 47 -17.49 -19.96 -9.52
C GLY A 47 -16.53 -20.23 -8.36
N ASP A 48 -16.47 -21.49 -7.91
CA ASP A 48 -15.52 -21.94 -6.89
C ASP A 48 -14.09 -22.09 -7.46
N GLN A 49 -13.41 -20.95 -7.59
CA GLN A 49 -12.05 -20.86 -8.09
C GLN A 49 -11.20 -19.88 -7.29
N ASP A 50 -9.90 -19.89 -7.55
CA ASP A 50 -8.97 -18.93 -6.98
C ASP A 50 -9.21 -17.55 -7.60
N LEU A 51 -9.08 -16.52 -6.77
CA LEU A 51 -9.03 -15.12 -7.18
C LEU A 51 -7.59 -14.68 -7.13
N GLU A 52 -7.08 -14.20 -8.24
CA GLU A 52 -5.72 -13.72 -8.39
C GLU A 52 -5.69 -12.32 -8.98
N VAL A 53 -4.88 -11.46 -8.38
CA VAL A 53 -4.60 -10.12 -8.88
C VAL A 53 -3.11 -9.90 -8.95
N VAL A 54 -2.65 -9.43 -10.10
CA VAL A 54 -1.31 -8.94 -10.30
C VAL A 54 -1.33 -7.43 -10.11
N LEU A 55 -0.59 -6.97 -9.11
CA LEU A 55 -0.54 -5.58 -8.64
C LEU A 55 0.81 -4.95 -8.96
N ALA A 56 0.80 -3.65 -9.13
CA ALA A 56 1.98 -2.84 -9.38
C ALA A 56 1.89 -1.53 -8.58
N ASP A 57 3.05 -1.03 -8.17
CA ASP A 57 3.19 0.26 -7.51
C ASP A 57 4.28 1.07 -8.22
N PRO A 58 4.01 2.32 -8.66
CA PRO A 58 5.03 3.22 -9.18
C PRO A 58 6.13 3.58 -8.17
N ASN A 59 5.84 3.57 -6.87
CA ASN A 59 6.78 3.87 -5.79
C ASN A 59 7.49 2.58 -5.35
N PRO A 60 8.76 2.36 -5.75
CA PRO A 60 9.43 1.06 -5.55
C PRO A 60 9.79 0.77 -4.09
N GLY A 61 9.77 1.79 -3.22
CA GLY A 61 10.04 1.67 -1.79
C GLY A 61 8.81 1.28 -0.96
N ASP A 62 7.61 1.30 -1.53
CA ASP A 62 6.39 1.08 -0.78
C ASP A 62 6.13 -0.40 -0.49
N THR A 63 5.58 -0.64 0.70
CA THR A 63 5.05 -1.95 1.09
C THR A 63 3.54 -1.91 0.91
N LEU A 64 3.01 -2.75 0.03
CA LEU A 64 1.57 -2.82 -0.16
C LEU A 64 0.92 -3.63 0.96
N SER A 65 -0.09 -3.04 1.61
CA SER A 65 -0.96 -3.71 2.57
C SER A 65 -2.21 -4.20 1.89
N LEU A 66 -2.49 -5.50 2.01
CA LEU A 66 -3.64 -6.13 1.35
C LEU A 66 -4.67 -6.58 2.37
N ARG A 67 -5.95 -6.63 1.97
CA ARG A 67 -7.03 -7.28 2.72
C ARG A 67 -8.02 -7.89 1.75
N TRP A 68 -8.33 -9.17 1.97
CA TRP A 68 -9.47 -9.79 1.31
C TRP A 68 -10.70 -9.61 2.20
N VAL A 69 -11.76 -9.05 1.64
CA VAL A 69 -12.98 -8.71 2.35
C VAL A 69 -14.16 -9.38 1.65
N PHE A 70 -15.02 -10.02 2.43
CA PHE A 70 -16.20 -10.72 1.92
C PHE A 70 -17.49 -10.14 2.50
N ASN A 71 -18.55 -10.13 1.68
CA ASN A 71 -19.89 -9.62 2.01
C ASN A 71 -19.86 -8.20 2.59
N TYR A 72 -19.11 -7.32 1.93
CA TYR A 72 -18.95 -5.90 2.26
C TYR A 72 -18.66 -5.11 0.98
N PRO A 73 -19.06 -3.83 0.86
CA PRO A 73 -19.99 -3.07 1.72
C PRO A 73 -21.48 -3.39 1.46
N PRO A 74 -22.39 -3.03 2.39
CA PRO A 74 -22.15 -2.42 3.72
C PRO A 74 -21.61 -3.42 4.75
N PHE A 75 -21.16 -2.93 5.91
CA PHE A 75 -20.76 -3.79 7.03
C PHE A 75 -21.97 -4.49 7.64
N SER A 76 -21.81 -5.79 7.90
CA SER A 76 -22.76 -6.62 8.63
C SER A 76 -22.00 -7.50 9.61
N ALA A 77 -22.29 -7.35 10.90
CA ALA A 77 -21.65 -8.15 11.94
C ALA A 77 -21.87 -9.66 11.74
N SER A 78 -22.99 -10.08 11.14
CA SER A 78 -23.29 -11.48 10.89
C SER A 78 -22.63 -12.02 9.62
N ALA A 79 -22.49 -11.20 8.57
CA ALA A 79 -22.11 -11.66 7.23
C ALA A 79 -20.72 -11.20 6.75
N SER A 80 -20.27 -10.02 7.15
CA SER A 80 -19.00 -9.47 6.66
C SER A 80 -17.83 -10.19 7.30
N ARG A 81 -16.83 -10.53 6.48
CA ARG A 81 -15.60 -11.19 6.92
C ARG A 81 -14.41 -10.47 6.33
N VAL A 82 -13.34 -10.38 7.11
CA VAL A 82 -12.06 -9.86 6.65
C VAL A 82 -10.99 -10.91 6.89
N PHE A 83 -10.22 -11.17 5.85
CA PHE A 83 -8.95 -11.87 5.95
C PHE A 83 -7.88 -10.79 5.93
N VAL A 84 -7.34 -10.51 7.12
CA VAL A 84 -6.27 -9.52 7.32
C VAL A 84 -5.09 -9.97 6.50
N GLY A 85 -4.75 -9.17 5.51
CA GLY A 85 -3.93 -9.65 4.42
C GLY A 85 -2.45 -9.45 4.62
N GLU A 86 -1.79 -10.12 3.70
CA GLU A 86 -0.38 -10.19 3.47
C GLU A 86 0.22 -8.81 3.24
N LEU A 87 1.41 -8.58 3.80
CA LEU A 87 2.24 -7.45 3.43
C LEU A 87 3.06 -7.87 2.23
N LEU A 88 3.00 -7.09 1.15
CA LEU A 88 3.83 -7.30 -0.03
C LEU A 88 4.99 -6.32 0.04
N PRO A 89 6.20 -6.78 0.43
CA PRO A 89 7.34 -5.90 0.58
C PRO A 89 7.81 -5.35 -0.78
N PRO A 90 8.55 -4.22 -0.77
CA PRO A 90 9.15 -3.65 -1.96
C PRO A 90 10.08 -4.66 -2.66
N PRO A 91 10.31 -4.54 -3.98
CA PRO A 91 11.17 -5.47 -4.70
C PRO A 91 12.61 -5.45 -4.19
N GLU A 92 13.17 -6.63 -3.93
CA GLU A 92 14.60 -6.76 -3.67
C GLU A 92 15.39 -6.20 -4.87
N GLY A 93 16.26 -5.22 -4.61
CA GLY A 93 17.15 -4.62 -5.61
C GLY A 93 16.68 -3.32 -6.26
N GLY A 94 15.61 -2.66 -5.76
CA GLY A 94 15.27 -1.27 -6.13
C GLY A 94 14.89 -1.04 -7.59
N GLY A 95 14.63 -2.11 -8.35
CA GLY A 95 14.26 -2.05 -9.77
C GLY A 95 12.76 -1.84 -10.00
N GLN A 96 12.43 -1.37 -11.20
CA GLN A 96 11.07 -1.07 -11.67
C GLN A 96 10.01 -2.09 -11.24
N VAL A 97 8.84 -1.55 -10.87
CA VAL A 97 7.50 -2.15 -10.84
C VAL A 97 7.49 -3.65 -11.10
N ARG A 98 7.78 -4.45 -10.07
CA ARG A 98 7.62 -5.90 -10.18
C ARG A 98 6.20 -6.27 -9.74
N ALA A 99 5.39 -6.61 -10.74
CA ALA A 99 4.13 -7.32 -10.63
C ALA A 99 4.12 -8.25 -9.40
N ARG A 100 3.24 -7.95 -8.43
CA ARG A 100 3.02 -8.77 -7.23
C ARG A 100 1.74 -9.54 -7.35
N VAL A 101 1.75 -10.80 -6.93
CA VAL A 101 0.58 -11.66 -7.03
C VAL A 101 -0.11 -11.75 -5.68
N ALA A 102 -1.34 -11.27 -5.61
CA ALA A 102 -2.26 -11.50 -4.51
C ALA A 102 -3.21 -12.63 -4.90
N ARG A 103 -3.27 -13.72 -4.12
CA ARG A 103 -4.15 -14.85 -4.41
C ARG A 103 -4.95 -15.26 -3.18
N ILE A 104 -6.22 -15.60 -3.38
CA ILE A 104 -7.04 -16.28 -2.37
C ILE A 104 -7.92 -17.36 -2.99
N ARG A 105 -8.15 -18.44 -2.24
CA ARG A 105 -9.23 -19.40 -2.52
C ARG A 105 -10.26 -19.31 -1.40
N PRO A 106 -11.43 -18.67 -1.64
CA PRO A 106 -12.45 -18.52 -0.59
C PRO A 106 -13.05 -19.87 -0.15
N THR A 107 -13.14 -20.07 1.15
CA THR A 107 -13.68 -21.30 1.76
C THR A 107 -14.90 -21.01 2.64
N CYS A 108 -15.84 -21.95 2.69
CA CYS A 108 -17.06 -21.84 3.50
C CYS A 108 -16.83 -21.87 5.02
N PHE A 109 -15.67 -22.38 5.46
CA PHE A 109 -15.37 -22.49 6.89
C PHE A 109 -14.73 -21.23 7.46
N ARG A 110 -14.08 -20.42 6.61
CA ARG A 110 -13.27 -19.27 7.06
C ARG A 110 -13.74 -17.95 6.46
N ASP A 111 -14.01 -17.94 5.16
CA ASP A 111 -14.09 -16.70 4.38
C ASP A 111 -15.54 -16.36 4.02
N LEU A 112 -16.34 -17.39 3.70
CA LEU A 112 -17.71 -17.27 3.23
C LEU A 112 -18.70 -17.66 4.34
N VAL A 113 -19.91 -17.11 4.27
CA VAL A 113 -20.92 -17.28 5.34
C VAL A 113 -22.01 -18.25 4.89
N PRO A 114 -22.39 -19.24 5.71
CA PRO A 114 -23.46 -20.17 5.36
C PRO A 114 -24.79 -19.49 5.04
N GLY A 115 -25.60 -20.12 4.19
CA GLY A 115 -26.94 -19.63 3.84
C GLY A 115 -26.98 -18.51 2.78
N LEU A 116 -25.83 -18.14 2.21
CA LEU A 116 -25.74 -17.30 1.02
C LEU A 116 -25.22 -18.15 -0.15
N ALA A 117 -25.90 -18.07 -1.29
CA ALA A 117 -25.42 -18.71 -2.53
C ALA A 117 -24.37 -17.85 -3.27
N ARG A 118 -24.32 -16.55 -2.96
CA ARG A 118 -23.45 -15.56 -3.59
C ARG A 118 -22.80 -14.70 -2.55
N HIS A 119 -21.51 -14.48 -2.74
CA HIS A 119 -20.67 -13.70 -1.85
C HIS A 119 -20.01 -12.58 -2.61
N ARG A 120 -20.14 -11.36 -2.11
CA ARG A 120 -19.30 -10.27 -2.60
C ARG A 120 -17.88 -10.53 -2.12
N ALA A 121 -16.90 -10.56 -3.01
CA ALA A 121 -15.49 -10.62 -2.67
C ALA A 121 -14.83 -9.31 -3.10
N MET A 122 -13.95 -8.78 -2.27
CA MET A 122 -13.19 -7.58 -2.54
C MET A 122 -11.74 -7.75 -2.09
N LEU A 123 -10.79 -7.45 -2.96
CA LEU A 123 -9.42 -7.17 -2.57
C LEU A 123 -9.29 -5.66 -2.36
N VAL A 124 -8.82 -5.27 -1.17
CA VAL A 124 -8.40 -3.90 -0.87
C VAL A 124 -6.88 -3.88 -0.83
N VAL A 125 -6.28 -2.93 -1.53
CA VAL A 125 -4.83 -2.73 -1.60
C VAL A 125 -4.54 -1.29 -1.22
N SER A 126 -3.56 -1.08 -0.35
CA SER A 126 -3.06 0.24 0.02
C SER A 126 -1.54 0.28 0.02
N ASP A 127 -0.98 1.44 -0.31
CA ASP A 127 0.44 1.80 -0.23
C ASP A 127 0.92 2.09 1.22
N ARG A 128 -0.01 2.10 2.17
CA ARG A 128 0.21 2.27 3.61
C ARG A 128 -0.58 1.22 4.40
N GLY A 129 -0.31 1.15 5.70
CA GLY A 129 -1.10 0.32 6.60
C GLY A 129 -2.56 0.77 6.62
N PHE A 130 -3.49 -0.18 6.76
CA PHE A 130 -4.89 0.13 6.97
C PHE A 130 -5.08 0.89 8.28
N ALA A 131 -6.10 1.75 8.33
CA ALA A 131 -6.43 2.49 9.54
C ALA A 131 -6.86 1.54 10.66
N GLU A 132 -6.47 1.88 11.89
CA GLU A 132 -6.84 1.13 13.08
C GLU A 132 -8.33 1.31 13.41
N PRO A 133 -9.04 0.25 13.80
CA PRO A 133 -10.46 0.34 14.09
C PRO A 133 -10.72 1.20 15.31
N THR A 134 -11.47 2.28 15.12
CA THR A 134 -11.89 3.19 16.20
C THR A 134 -13.25 2.83 16.79
N SER A 135 -13.99 1.91 16.15
CA SER A 135 -15.31 1.43 16.58
C SER A 135 -15.59 0.02 16.07
N SER A 136 -16.70 -0.58 16.53
CA SER A 136 -17.15 -1.91 16.09
C SER A 136 -17.71 -1.95 14.67
N GLU A 137 -18.03 -0.80 14.08
CA GLU A 137 -18.57 -0.65 12.71
C GLU A 137 -17.53 -0.07 11.75
N PHE A 138 -16.25 -0.19 12.11
CA PHE A 138 -15.16 0.43 11.38
C PHE A 138 -15.03 -0.16 9.95
N PRO A 139 -14.95 0.67 8.90
CA PRO A 139 -14.84 0.19 7.53
C PRO A 139 -13.58 -0.67 7.33
N PHE A 140 -13.74 -1.84 6.72
CA PHE A 140 -12.63 -2.77 6.49
C PHE A 140 -11.61 -2.29 5.46
N ASP A 141 -11.98 -1.28 4.68
CA ASP A 141 -11.20 -0.65 3.62
C ASP A 141 -10.76 0.78 3.97
N ALA A 142 -10.85 1.17 5.24
CA ALA A 142 -10.35 2.46 5.71
C ALA A 142 -8.82 2.50 5.70
N VAL A 143 -8.28 3.60 5.18
CA VAL A 143 -6.83 3.88 5.09
C VAL A 143 -6.54 5.29 5.63
N PRO A 144 -5.30 5.58 6.05
CA PRO A 144 -4.86 6.93 6.42
C PRO A 144 -5.09 7.97 5.29
N VAL A 145 -5.11 9.26 5.65
CA VAL A 145 -5.42 10.36 4.71
C VAL A 145 -4.36 10.52 3.61
N ASP A 146 -3.12 10.16 3.90
CA ASP A 146 -1.97 10.21 2.99
C ASP A 146 -1.78 8.94 2.16
N ALA A 147 -2.65 7.94 2.35
CA ALA A 147 -2.59 6.66 1.66
C ALA A 147 -3.48 6.62 0.42
N HIS A 148 -3.03 5.90 -0.60
CA HIS A 148 -3.85 5.51 -1.74
C HIS A 148 -4.49 4.14 -1.51
N VAL A 149 -5.68 3.96 -2.09
CA VAL A 149 -6.45 2.72 -1.94
C VAL A 149 -7.05 2.27 -3.27
N LEU A 150 -6.74 1.04 -3.64
CA LEU A 150 -7.28 0.33 -4.78
C LEU A 150 -8.26 -0.74 -4.30
N ARG A 151 -9.44 -0.82 -4.93
CA ARG A 151 -10.48 -1.80 -4.61
C ARG A 151 -10.83 -2.61 -5.84
N VAL A 152 -10.77 -3.92 -5.72
CA VAL A 152 -11.07 -4.86 -6.80
C VAL A 152 -12.16 -5.80 -6.31
N THR A 153 -13.23 -6.00 -7.09
CA THR A 153 -14.40 -6.74 -6.60
C THR A 153 -14.86 -7.85 -7.55
N TRP A 154 -15.46 -8.89 -7.00
CA TRP A 154 -16.14 -9.99 -7.70
C TRP A 154 -17.39 -10.41 -6.94
N VAL A 155 -18.21 -11.23 -7.59
CA VAL A 155 -19.27 -12.00 -6.94
C VAL A 155 -18.92 -13.48 -7.05
N VAL A 156 -18.61 -14.12 -5.94
CA VAL A 156 -18.32 -15.56 -5.87
C VAL A 156 -19.62 -16.34 -5.68
N GLU A 157 -19.92 -17.25 -6.58
CA GLU A 157 -21.05 -18.18 -6.48
C GLU A 157 -20.57 -19.49 -5.84
N LYS A 158 -20.95 -19.69 -4.58
CA LYS A 158 -20.58 -20.87 -3.79
C LYS A 158 -21.63 -21.05 -2.70
N ASP A 159 -22.29 -22.21 -2.69
CA ASP A 159 -23.30 -22.55 -1.70
C ASP A 159 -22.62 -23.12 -0.45
N CYS A 160 -22.58 -22.33 0.62
CA CYS A 160 -22.07 -22.76 1.91
C CYS A 160 -23.25 -23.29 2.74
N ARG A 161 -23.38 -24.62 2.81
CA ARG A 161 -24.36 -25.32 3.63
C ARG A 161 -23.79 -25.78 4.95
#